data_AF-A0A927V552-F1
#
_entry.id   AF-A0A927V552-F1
#
_cell.length_a   1.000
_cell.length_b   1.000
_cell.length_c   1.000
_cell.angle_alpha   90.00
_cell.angle_beta   90.00
_cell.angle_gamma   90.00
#
_symmetry.space_group_name_H-M   'P 1'
#
loop_
_entity.id
_entity.type
_entity.pdbx_description
1 polymer ?
#
loop_
_entity_poly.entity_id
_entity_poly.type
_entity_poly.pdbx_seq_one_letter_code
_entity_poly.pdbx_strand_id
1 'polypeptide(L)'
;MSISGIAGEVGGVNYYNNVNRKTSSQAEPFSMKNTGKSKESDEQDLANMDYWKFIAERKMEIYEKLKNNDTKVRYQIGALALTEDEWDKMLEKVDDISDKMREAMRAEHKKRFEKLEKADLMEYETENYKFVPEPDIGEGGLRILVDGKSVAVFSMDDLKIRVDEQTGTKVLISEIAGIGGAWYDAIPVNEELEQGLAEAMGIESVPEVVLDGYYIGTHAGTGIQYVMRPGDEGRGGKVLLRNEADAAKYNALAEEYYNRYPNLINSREEGRIWASFEIVGMAERTETGFVRIGYDNISYNDNYDYKKNWSVMLTGNTWKLLDEWLKENRRGMKEKQELESWIDIFNKIGGTYKTLV
;
A
#
# COMPACT_ATOMS: atom_id res chain seq x y z
N MET A 1 22.44 -28.28 -12.10
CA MET A 1 22.83 -27.94 -10.72
C MET A 1 21.55 -27.71 -9.95
N SER A 2 21.41 -28.34 -8.78
CA SER A 2 20.23 -28.23 -7.91
C SER A 2 20.04 -26.78 -7.46
N ILE A 3 18.79 -26.28 -7.54
CA ILE A 3 18.35 -24.94 -7.07
C ILE A 3 18.59 -24.77 -5.54
N SER A 4 18.95 -25.84 -4.84
CA SER A 4 19.27 -25.84 -3.40
C SER A 4 20.47 -24.98 -2.98
N GLY A 5 21.27 -24.46 -3.92
CA GLY A 5 22.51 -23.72 -3.62
C GLY A 5 22.42 -22.19 -3.64
N ILE A 6 21.35 -21.61 -4.17
CA ILE A 6 21.18 -20.13 -4.27
C ILE A 6 20.05 -19.63 -3.36
N ALA A 7 19.28 -20.55 -2.76
CA ALA A 7 18.34 -20.29 -1.67
C ALA A 7 19.03 -20.14 -0.29
N GLY A 8 20.35 -19.91 -0.26
CA GLY A 8 21.08 -19.58 0.95
C GLY A 8 21.00 -18.08 1.23
N GLU A 9 20.29 -17.72 2.29
CA GLU A 9 20.28 -16.38 2.92
C GLU A 9 19.51 -15.23 2.25
N VAL A 10 18.43 -15.51 1.52
CA VAL A 10 17.36 -14.51 1.34
C VAL A 10 16.15 -15.03 2.07
N GLY A 11 15.95 -14.51 3.28
CA GLY A 11 15.06 -15.15 4.22
C GLY A 11 13.58 -15.09 3.83
N GLY A 12 12.83 -15.92 4.56
CA GLY A 12 11.45 -16.27 4.25
C GLY A 12 10.53 -15.07 4.12
N VAL A 13 9.97 -14.91 2.93
CA VAL A 13 8.80 -14.06 2.72
C VAL A 13 7.59 -14.79 3.32
N ASN A 14 7.00 -14.22 4.37
CA ASN A 14 5.74 -14.72 4.94
C ASN A 14 4.57 -14.39 3.98
N TYR A 15 3.87 -15.41 3.51
CA TYR A 15 2.69 -15.28 2.65
C TYR A 15 1.46 -15.78 3.39
N TYR A 16 0.56 -14.86 3.76
CA TYR A 16 -0.73 -15.22 4.31
C TYR A 16 -1.85 -14.46 3.58
N ASN A 17 -2.87 -15.21 3.17
CA ASN A 17 -4.02 -14.72 2.41
C ASN A 17 -4.97 -13.99 3.35
N ASN A 18 -5.19 -12.70 3.15
CA ASN A 18 -6.29 -11.96 3.79
C ASN A 18 -7.46 -11.89 2.81
N VAL A 19 -8.43 -12.77 2.97
CA VAL A 19 -9.57 -12.95 2.05
C VAL A 19 -10.83 -13.24 2.86
N ASN A 20 -11.62 -12.20 3.17
CA ASN A 20 -12.86 -12.35 3.93
C ASN A 20 -14.09 -12.37 3.00
N ARG A 21 -14.97 -13.35 3.24
CA ARG A 21 -16.15 -13.71 2.43
C ARG A 21 -17.39 -12.86 2.74
N LYS A 22 -18.03 -12.40 1.66
CA LYS A 22 -19.48 -12.12 1.41
C LYS A 22 -20.34 -11.40 2.46
N THR A 23 -20.82 -10.21 2.07
CA THR A 23 -22.01 -9.52 2.62
C THR A 23 -23.30 -9.83 1.85
N SER A 24 -24.45 -9.81 2.55
CA SER A 24 -25.80 -9.82 1.94
C SER A 24 -26.80 -8.89 2.63
N SER A 25 -27.51 -8.15 1.76
CA SER A 25 -28.89 -7.63 1.80
C SER A 25 -29.31 -6.42 2.66
N GLN A 26 -29.54 -5.31 1.94
CA GLN A 26 -30.76 -4.46 1.81
C GLN A 26 -31.72 -4.26 3.00
N ALA A 27 -32.03 -2.99 3.30
CA ALA A 27 -33.39 -2.42 3.30
C ALA A 27 -33.41 -0.87 3.42
N GLU A 28 -34.20 -0.21 2.58
CA GLU A 28 -34.79 1.13 2.74
C GLU A 28 -36.28 0.98 3.11
N PRO A 29 -37.08 2.03 3.40
CA PRO A 29 -36.81 3.33 4.04
C PRO A 29 -37.86 3.64 5.17
N PHE A 30 -37.64 4.66 6.01
CA PHE A 30 -38.71 5.20 6.87
C PHE A 30 -38.70 6.73 6.96
N SER A 31 -39.89 7.32 7.02
CA SER A 31 -40.15 8.76 6.90
C SER A 31 -40.64 9.42 8.20
N MET A 32 -40.51 10.76 8.19
CA MET A 32 -41.30 11.82 8.85
C MET A 32 -40.80 12.49 10.16
N LYS A 33 -40.44 13.77 9.96
CA LYS A 33 -40.94 15.00 10.62
C LYS A 33 -40.55 15.35 12.07
N ASN A 34 -39.69 16.38 12.11
CA ASN A 34 -39.88 17.72 12.71
C ASN A 34 -39.33 18.05 14.12
N THR A 35 -38.54 19.13 14.12
CA THR A 35 -38.38 20.20 15.12
C THR A 35 -37.72 19.91 16.47
N GLY A 36 -36.51 20.49 16.64
CA GLY A 36 -35.92 20.83 17.94
C GLY A 36 -34.44 21.17 17.79
N LYS A 37 -34.09 22.46 17.62
CA LYS A 37 -32.69 22.93 17.60
C LYS A 37 -32.07 22.77 19.00
N SER A 38 -30.99 22.00 19.11
CA SER A 38 -30.03 22.06 20.22
C SER A 38 -28.60 22.13 19.65
N LYS A 39 -27.72 22.86 20.33
CA LYS A 39 -26.33 23.15 19.89
C LYS A 39 -25.42 21.92 19.74
N GLU A 40 -25.89 20.72 20.09
CA GLU A 40 -25.18 19.44 19.85
C GLU A 40 -25.37 18.91 18.42
N SER A 41 -26.41 19.33 17.68
CA SER A 41 -26.62 18.88 16.29
C SER A 41 -25.60 19.46 15.32
N ASP A 42 -25.09 20.66 15.61
CA ASP A 42 -24.22 21.40 14.69
C ASP A 42 -22.82 20.79 14.58
N GLU A 43 -22.32 20.07 15.61
CA GLU A 43 -21.03 19.35 15.56
C GLU A 43 -21.15 18.00 14.83
N GLN A 44 -22.31 17.35 14.92
CA GLN A 44 -22.53 16.03 14.32
C GLN A 44 -22.90 16.11 12.82
N ASP A 45 -23.49 17.22 12.38
CA ASP A 45 -23.77 17.52 10.96
C ASP A 45 -22.52 17.92 10.16
N LEU A 46 -21.48 18.42 10.84
CA LEU A 46 -20.19 18.79 10.21
C LEU A 46 -19.32 17.56 9.90
N ALA A 47 -19.51 16.45 10.61
CA ALA A 47 -18.72 15.23 10.45
C ALA A 47 -19.22 14.31 9.32
N ASN A 48 -20.50 14.44 8.92
CA ASN A 48 -21.18 13.48 8.03
C ASN A 48 -21.52 14.02 6.63
N MET A 49 -21.09 15.23 6.28
CA MET A 49 -21.31 15.77 4.94
C MET A 49 -20.00 15.89 4.18
N ASP A 50 -20.02 15.41 2.94
CA ASP A 50 -18.93 15.40 1.96
C ASP A 50 -18.65 16.82 1.41
N TYR A 51 -18.60 17.80 2.32
CA TYR A 51 -18.43 19.23 2.08
C TYR A 51 -17.10 19.52 1.38
N TRP A 52 -16.05 18.76 1.70
CA TRP A 52 -14.73 18.93 1.12
C TRP A 52 -14.70 18.63 -0.37
N LYS A 53 -15.40 17.57 -0.78
CA LYS A 53 -15.54 17.21 -2.19
C LYS A 53 -16.33 18.26 -2.96
N PHE A 54 -17.45 18.71 -2.40
CA PHE A 54 -18.28 19.74 -3.00
C PHE A 54 -17.55 21.10 -3.14
N ILE A 55 -16.81 21.53 -2.12
CA ILE A 55 -16.04 22.79 -2.15
C ILE A 55 -14.87 22.70 -3.14
N ALA A 56 -14.17 21.57 -3.19
CA ALA A 56 -13.06 21.35 -4.12
C ALA A 56 -13.54 21.34 -5.59
N GLU A 57 -14.65 20.65 -5.86
CA GLU A 57 -15.30 20.63 -7.19
C GLU A 57 -15.71 22.05 -7.62
N ARG A 58 -16.27 22.84 -6.71
CA ARG A 58 -16.70 24.21 -7.01
C ARG A 58 -15.53 25.17 -7.22
N LYS A 59 -14.43 25.01 -6.47
CA LYS A 59 -13.20 25.80 -6.62
C LYS A 59 -12.57 25.57 -8.00
N MET A 60 -12.52 24.33 -8.46
CA MET A 60 -12.04 23.95 -9.80
C MET A 60 -12.90 24.56 -10.92
N GLU A 61 -14.22 24.49 -10.78
CA GLU A 61 -15.16 25.06 -11.77
C GLU A 61 -14.98 26.59 -11.93
N ILE A 62 -14.70 27.30 -10.83
CA ILE A 62 -14.47 28.75 -10.84
C ILE A 62 -13.12 29.09 -11.47
N TYR A 63 -12.09 28.29 -11.18
CA TYR A 63 -10.75 28.48 -11.75
C TYR A 63 -10.76 28.34 -13.29
N GLU A 64 -11.51 27.37 -13.81
CA GLU A 64 -11.75 27.17 -15.25
C GLU A 64 -12.46 28.38 -15.88
N LYS A 65 -13.45 28.98 -15.20
CA LYS A 65 -14.17 30.16 -15.70
C LYS A 65 -13.29 31.41 -15.75
N LEU A 66 -12.42 31.61 -14.75
CA LEU A 66 -11.44 32.71 -14.70
C LEU A 66 -10.43 32.63 -15.85
N LYS A 67 -9.98 31.42 -16.19
CA LYS A 67 -9.05 31.16 -17.31
C LYS A 67 -9.64 31.53 -18.68
N ASN A 68 -10.98 31.49 -18.81
CA ASN A 68 -11.71 31.74 -20.05
C ASN A 68 -12.16 33.20 -20.23
N ASN A 69 -11.74 34.11 -19.34
CA ASN A 69 -11.93 35.57 -19.43
C ASN A 69 -13.39 36.07 -19.52
N ASP A 70 -14.34 35.30 -19.01
CA ASP A 70 -15.76 35.67 -18.94
C ASP A 70 -16.05 36.51 -17.69
N THR A 71 -15.86 37.84 -17.82
CA THR A 71 -15.68 38.77 -16.69
C THR A 71 -16.86 39.74 -16.49
N LYS A 72 -18.08 39.21 -16.30
CA LYS A 72 -19.19 39.99 -15.70
C LYS A 72 -20.15 39.11 -14.91
N VAL A 73 -20.02 38.95 -13.58
CA VAL A 73 -21.17 38.41 -12.80
C VAL A 73 -21.19 38.78 -11.31
N ARG A 74 -22.42 39.05 -10.82
CA ARG A 74 -22.86 38.91 -9.42
C ARG A 74 -23.04 37.43 -9.08
N TYR A 75 -22.72 37.00 -7.85
CA TYR A 75 -22.61 35.58 -7.52
C TYR A 75 -23.92 35.01 -6.96
N GLN A 76 -24.62 34.15 -7.71
CA GLN A 76 -25.83 33.48 -7.24
C GLN A 76 -25.52 32.12 -6.59
N ILE A 77 -25.86 31.94 -5.31
CA ILE A 77 -25.79 30.70 -4.52
C ILE A 77 -27.21 30.26 -4.20
N GLY A 78 -27.76 29.33 -4.99
CA GLY A 78 -29.18 28.95 -4.87
C GLY A 78 -30.12 30.14 -5.13
N ALA A 79 -30.90 30.55 -4.13
CA ALA A 79 -31.76 31.74 -4.20
C ALA A 79 -31.07 33.06 -3.78
N LEU A 80 -29.82 33.01 -3.31
CA LEU A 80 -29.07 34.19 -2.84
C LEU A 80 -28.18 34.75 -3.94
N ALA A 81 -28.08 36.08 -4.07
CA ALA A 81 -27.10 36.75 -4.91
C ALA A 81 -26.20 37.63 -4.04
N LEU A 82 -24.90 37.34 -3.99
CA LEU A 82 -23.92 38.04 -3.17
C LEU A 82 -23.09 39.04 -4.00
N THR A 83 -22.77 40.15 -3.38
CA THR A 83 -21.80 41.16 -3.83
C THR A 83 -20.35 40.73 -3.53
N GLU A 84 -19.37 41.45 -4.09
CA GLU A 84 -17.94 41.16 -3.89
C GLU A 84 -17.53 41.28 -2.41
N ASP A 85 -17.96 42.33 -1.71
CA ASP A 85 -17.73 42.50 -0.27
C ASP A 85 -18.36 41.40 0.59
N GLU A 86 -19.51 40.86 0.17
CA GLU A 86 -20.17 39.73 0.86
C GLU A 86 -19.48 38.40 0.55
N TRP A 87 -18.80 38.31 -0.59
CA TRP A 87 -18.02 37.17 -1.00
C TRP A 87 -16.71 37.09 -0.23
N ASP A 88 -16.00 38.21 -0.06
CA ASP A 88 -14.80 38.30 0.77
C ASP A 88 -15.10 37.94 2.23
N LYS A 89 -16.21 38.43 2.78
CA LYS A 89 -16.66 38.05 4.14
C LYS A 89 -17.05 36.57 4.26
N MET A 90 -17.49 35.94 3.18
CA MET A 90 -17.77 34.50 3.19
C MET A 90 -16.48 33.70 3.15
N LEU A 91 -15.49 34.11 2.36
CA LEU A 91 -14.18 33.48 2.31
C LEU A 91 -13.45 33.57 3.65
N GLU A 92 -13.47 34.74 4.31
CA GLU A 92 -12.89 34.92 5.64
C GLU A 92 -13.50 33.95 6.67
N LYS A 93 -14.83 33.72 6.61
CA LYS A 93 -15.51 32.73 7.47
C LYS A 93 -15.14 31.28 7.11
N VAL A 94 -14.93 30.98 5.83
CA VAL A 94 -14.49 29.66 5.37
C VAL A 94 -13.07 29.38 5.84
N ASP A 95 -12.20 30.40 5.81
CA ASP A 95 -10.82 30.30 6.32
C ASP A 95 -10.83 30.11 7.85
N ASP A 96 -11.63 30.90 8.59
CA ASP A 96 -11.83 30.73 10.04
C ASP A 96 -12.35 29.33 10.42
N ILE A 97 -13.31 28.79 9.66
CA ILE A 97 -13.84 27.44 9.87
C ILE A 97 -12.78 26.40 9.52
N SER A 98 -12.02 26.60 8.44
CA SER A 98 -10.95 25.69 8.02
C SER A 98 -9.84 25.62 9.06
N ASP A 99 -9.47 26.76 9.65
CA ASP A 99 -8.46 26.82 10.71
C ASP A 99 -8.96 26.17 12.00
N LYS A 100 -10.21 26.43 12.41
CA LYS A 100 -10.83 25.72 13.55
C LYS A 100 -10.91 24.22 13.34
N MET A 101 -11.26 23.76 12.13
CA MET A 101 -11.32 22.35 11.77
C MET A 101 -9.92 21.72 11.85
N ARG A 102 -8.88 22.41 11.37
CA ARG A 102 -7.48 21.96 11.47
C ARG A 102 -7.02 21.88 12.92
N GLU A 103 -7.34 22.86 13.75
CA GLU A 103 -7.01 22.83 15.17
C GLU A 103 -7.74 21.70 15.90
N ALA A 104 -9.03 21.51 15.63
CA ALA A 104 -9.82 20.41 16.18
C ALA A 104 -9.26 19.05 15.78
N MET A 105 -8.94 18.85 14.48
CA MET A 105 -8.30 17.62 14.00
C MET A 105 -6.94 17.40 14.67
N ARG A 106 -6.07 18.41 14.76
CA ARG A 106 -4.78 18.28 15.46
C ARG A 106 -4.94 17.90 16.93
N ALA A 107 -5.90 18.50 17.62
CA ALA A 107 -6.19 18.21 19.01
C ALA A 107 -6.74 16.78 19.19
N GLU A 108 -7.60 16.33 18.28
CA GLU A 108 -8.13 14.97 18.27
C GLU A 108 -7.03 13.93 17.98
N HIS A 109 -6.22 14.15 16.94
CA HIS A 109 -5.06 13.32 16.64
C HIS A 109 -4.14 13.22 17.86
N LYS A 110 -3.82 14.36 18.49
CA LYS A 110 -2.99 14.37 19.71
C LYS A 110 -3.59 13.52 20.82
N LYS A 111 -4.90 13.63 21.09
CA LYS A 111 -5.60 12.80 22.09
C LYS A 111 -5.53 11.32 21.75
N ARG A 112 -5.67 10.94 20.47
CA ARG A 112 -5.57 9.55 20.02
C ARG A 112 -4.16 8.99 20.27
N PHE A 113 -3.11 9.77 19.98
CA PHE A 113 -1.72 9.38 20.29
C PHE A 113 -1.45 9.27 21.80
N GLU A 114 -1.95 10.20 22.62
CA GLU A 114 -1.82 10.13 24.09
C GLU A 114 -2.55 8.90 24.69
N LYS A 115 -3.65 8.44 24.08
CA LYS A 115 -4.33 7.18 24.48
C LYS A 115 -3.50 5.96 24.11
N LEU A 116 -2.86 5.99 22.94
CA LEU A 116 -1.93 4.96 22.45
C LEU A 116 -0.76 4.73 23.41
N GLU A 117 -0.13 5.80 23.90
CA GLU A 117 0.95 5.72 24.90
C GLU A 117 0.53 5.05 26.22
N LYS A 118 -0.77 4.98 26.49
CA LYS A 118 -1.36 4.38 27.69
C LYS A 118 -2.16 3.12 27.38
N ALA A 119 -2.11 2.62 26.15
CA ALA A 119 -2.88 1.46 25.74
C ALA A 119 -2.40 0.23 26.51
N ASP A 120 -3.34 -0.47 27.12
CA ASP A 120 -3.08 -1.77 27.73
C ASP A 120 -3.48 -2.83 26.69
N LEU A 121 -2.48 -3.46 26.07
CA LEU A 121 -2.73 -4.40 24.99
C LEU A 121 -3.36 -5.68 25.54
N MET A 122 -4.49 -6.08 24.95
CA MET A 122 -5.25 -7.26 25.36
C MET A 122 -5.34 -8.27 24.23
N GLU A 123 -5.49 -9.55 24.59
CA GLU A 123 -5.85 -10.57 23.63
C GLU A 123 -7.29 -10.32 23.15
N TYR A 124 -7.47 -10.30 21.83
CA TYR A 124 -8.76 -10.09 21.20
C TYR A 124 -8.87 -10.94 19.93
N GLU A 125 -10.07 -11.34 19.57
CA GLU A 125 -10.30 -12.20 18.40
C GLU A 125 -11.58 -11.76 17.67
N THR A 126 -11.45 -11.65 16.36
CA THR A 126 -12.52 -11.36 15.39
C THR A 126 -12.79 -12.62 14.58
N GLU A 127 -13.59 -12.53 13.52
CA GLU A 127 -13.83 -13.69 12.65
C GLU A 127 -12.54 -14.12 11.93
N ASN A 128 -11.70 -13.17 11.51
CA ASN A 128 -10.56 -13.44 10.64
C ASN A 128 -9.20 -13.10 11.26
N TYR A 129 -9.18 -12.35 12.36
CA TYR A 129 -7.96 -11.90 13.03
C TYR A 129 -7.94 -12.27 14.50
N LYS A 130 -6.77 -12.71 14.96
CA LYS A 130 -6.45 -12.82 16.39
C LYS A 130 -5.31 -11.88 16.74
N PHE A 131 -5.49 -11.10 17.80
CA PHE A 131 -4.54 -10.14 18.33
C PHE A 131 -3.98 -10.69 19.62
N VAL A 132 -2.65 -10.79 19.72
CA VAL A 132 -1.96 -11.37 20.88
C VAL A 132 -0.91 -10.37 21.36
N PRO A 133 -0.98 -9.90 22.62
CA PRO A 133 0.05 -9.04 23.19
C PRO A 133 1.43 -9.71 23.19
N GLU A 134 2.44 -8.95 22.80
CA GLU A 134 3.85 -9.32 22.77
C GLU A 134 4.63 -8.37 23.70
N PRO A 135 4.57 -8.56 25.02
CA PRO A 135 5.17 -7.63 25.99
C PRO A 135 6.70 -7.56 25.89
N ASP A 136 7.34 -8.57 25.29
CA ASP A 136 8.80 -8.65 25.14
C ASP A 136 9.34 -7.81 23.96
N ILE A 137 8.47 -7.18 23.17
CA ILE A 137 8.85 -6.37 22.01
C ILE A 137 8.96 -4.90 22.43
N GLY A 138 10.18 -4.42 22.70
CA GLY A 138 10.42 -3.00 23.03
C GLY A 138 9.66 -2.58 24.31
N GLU A 139 8.79 -1.58 24.19
CA GLU A 139 7.88 -1.12 25.27
C GLU A 139 6.53 -1.85 25.29
N GLY A 140 6.39 -2.87 24.44
CA GLY A 140 5.16 -3.60 24.18
C GLY A 140 4.93 -3.73 22.68
N GLY A 141 4.22 -4.79 22.29
CA GLY A 141 3.85 -5.03 20.90
C GLY A 141 2.62 -5.90 20.79
N LEU A 142 2.15 -6.06 19.56
CA LEU A 142 0.97 -6.86 19.24
C LEU A 142 1.28 -7.74 18.04
N ARG A 143 1.08 -9.05 18.19
CA ARG A 143 1.08 -10.01 17.09
C ARG A 143 -0.32 -10.12 16.53
N ILE A 144 -0.41 -10.05 15.21
CA ILE A 144 -1.64 -10.31 14.48
C ILE A 144 -1.52 -11.69 13.82
N LEU A 145 -2.53 -12.52 13.98
CA LEU A 145 -2.63 -13.84 13.37
C LEU A 145 -3.88 -13.93 12.49
N VAL A 146 -3.75 -14.70 11.41
CA VAL A 146 -4.84 -15.08 10.51
C VAL A 146 -4.78 -16.60 10.35
N ASP A 147 -5.91 -17.29 10.56
CA ASP A 147 -5.99 -18.76 10.58
C ASP A 147 -4.95 -19.41 11.52
N GLY A 148 -4.70 -18.79 12.68
CA GLY A 148 -3.71 -19.25 13.67
C GLY A 148 -2.25 -19.08 13.25
N LYS A 149 -1.96 -18.38 12.14
CA LYS A 149 -0.59 -18.11 11.68
C LYS A 149 -0.26 -16.63 11.85
N SER A 150 0.93 -16.36 12.41
CA SER A 150 1.45 -15.01 12.59
C SER A 150 1.63 -14.31 11.24
N VAL A 151 0.91 -13.21 11.02
CA VAL A 151 1.04 -12.41 9.79
C VAL A 151 2.02 -11.26 9.94
N ALA A 152 2.08 -10.64 11.12
CA ALA A 152 3.12 -9.68 11.50
C ALA A 152 3.10 -9.47 13.03
N VAL A 153 4.21 -8.93 13.54
CA VAL A 153 4.33 -8.42 14.91
C VAL A 153 4.60 -6.92 14.81
N PHE A 154 3.90 -6.11 15.59
CA PHE A 154 4.03 -4.65 15.59
C PHE A 154 4.52 -4.18 16.95
N SER A 155 5.42 -3.19 16.97
CA SER A 155 5.76 -2.44 18.18
C SER A 155 4.64 -1.44 18.48
N MET A 156 4.59 -0.91 19.70
CA MET A 156 3.68 0.22 20.02
C MET A 156 3.79 1.37 19.02
N ASP A 157 5.00 1.73 18.59
CA ASP A 157 5.21 2.79 17.60
C ASP A 157 4.56 2.46 16.25
N ASP A 158 4.53 1.20 15.86
CA ASP A 158 3.99 0.76 14.56
C ASP A 158 2.47 0.53 14.56
N LEU A 159 1.81 0.58 15.73
CA LEU A 159 0.35 0.46 15.89
C LEU A 159 -0.38 1.76 15.51
N LYS A 160 -0.14 2.22 14.29
CA LYS A 160 -0.79 3.36 13.64
C LYS A 160 -1.13 3.01 12.20
N ILE A 161 -2.32 3.40 11.76
CA ILE A 161 -2.75 3.17 10.39
C ILE A 161 -2.11 4.24 9.50
N ARG A 162 -1.37 3.81 8.49
CA ARG A 162 -0.77 4.71 7.50
C ARG A 162 -1.66 4.74 6.25
N VAL A 163 -2.02 5.93 5.79
CA VAL A 163 -2.97 6.14 4.69
C VAL A 163 -2.26 6.79 3.52
N ASP A 164 -2.31 6.12 2.37
CA ASP A 164 -1.87 6.72 1.11
C ASP A 164 -2.93 7.71 0.61
N GLU A 165 -2.61 9.00 0.54
CA GLU A 165 -3.57 10.04 0.13
C GLU A 165 -3.99 9.94 -1.34
N GLN A 166 -3.19 9.29 -2.19
CA GLN A 166 -3.49 9.18 -3.62
C GLN A 166 -4.52 8.09 -3.90
N THR A 167 -4.39 6.94 -3.22
CA THR A 167 -5.26 5.79 -3.45
C THR A 167 -6.28 5.56 -2.35
N GLY A 168 -6.15 6.24 -1.21
CA GLY A 168 -6.94 5.99 0.00
C GLY A 168 -6.61 4.65 0.67
N THR A 169 -5.49 4.02 0.31
CA THR A 169 -5.14 2.69 0.83
C THR A 169 -4.61 2.81 2.24
N LYS A 170 -5.28 2.14 3.19
CA LYS A 170 -4.85 2.02 4.58
C LYS A 170 -3.95 0.80 4.77
N VAL A 171 -2.81 0.97 5.43
CA VAL A 171 -1.85 -0.11 5.74
C VAL A 171 -1.31 0.02 7.17
N LEU A 172 -1.12 -1.12 7.82
CA LEU A 172 -0.21 -1.24 8.96
C LEU A 172 1.16 -1.65 8.41
N ILE A 173 2.22 -1.05 8.94
CA ILE A 173 3.61 -1.39 8.59
C ILE A 173 4.36 -1.62 9.89
N SER A 174 4.99 -2.79 10.01
CA SER A 174 5.90 -3.11 11.09
C SER A 174 7.34 -2.93 10.61
N GLU A 175 8.10 -2.09 11.28
CA GLU A 175 9.54 -1.91 11.04
C GLU A 175 10.39 -2.83 11.92
N ILE A 176 9.75 -3.72 12.69
CA ILE A 176 10.45 -4.80 13.37
C ILE A 176 11.00 -5.72 12.27
N ALA A 177 12.32 -5.80 12.20
CA ALA A 177 13.00 -6.72 11.29
C ALA A 177 12.45 -8.14 11.52
N GLY A 178 11.81 -8.69 10.49
CA GLY A 178 11.12 -9.96 10.59
C GLY A 178 12.09 -11.14 10.66
N ILE A 179 11.57 -12.27 11.14
CA ILE A 179 12.21 -13.59 10.98
C ILE A 179 12.34 -13.86 9.48
N GLY A 180 13.57 -14.05 8.99
CA GLY A 180 13.83 -14.27 7.57
C GLY A 180 14.22 -13.02 6.77
N GLY A 181 14.94 -12.06 7.34
CA GLY A 181 15.68 -11.07 6.54
C GLY A 181 14.83 -10.00 5.82
N ALA A 182 13.51 -9.99 6.02
CA ALA A 182 12.65 -8.90 5.56
C ALA A 182 12.80 -7.67 6.47
N TRP A 183 13.03 -6.50 5.85
CA TRP A 183 13.30 -5.24 6.56
C TRP A 183 12.05 -4.61 7.21
N TYR A 184 10.86 -5.04 6.81
CA TYR A 184 9.56 -4.64 7.36
C TYR A 184 8.50 -5.67 6.95
N ASP A 185 7.33 -5.62 7.60
CA ASP A 185 6.10 -6.31 7.18
C ASP A 185 4.97 -5.29 6.99
N ALA A 186 3.96 -5.65 6.19
CA ALA A 186 2.81 -4.78 5.97
C ALA A 186 1.52 -5.56 5.75
N ILE A 187 0.43 -5.02 6.28
CA ILE A 187 -0.92 -5.60 6.19
C ILE A 187 -1.89 -4.53 5.71
N PRO A 188 -2.69 -4.78 4.66
CA PRO A 188 -3.76 -3.87 4.28
C PRO A 188 -4.85 -3.85 5.36
N VAL A 189 -5.35 -2.66 5.70
CA VAL A 189 -6.34 -2.46 6.75
C VAL A 189 -7.74 -2.40 6.15
N ASN A 190 -8.59 -3.34 6.57
CA ASN A 190 -10.02 -3.30 6.34
C ASN A 190 -10.75 -2.90 7.63
N GLU A 191 -12.06 -2.73 7.55
CA GLU A 191 -12.90 -2.31 8.69
C GLU A 191 -12.81 -3.27 9.89
N GLU A 192 -12.82 -4.58 9.64
CA GLU A 192 -12.71 -5.61 10.70
C GLU A 192 -11.36 -5.53 11.43
N LEU A 193 -10.25 -5.39 10.69
CA LEU A 193 -8.92 -5.28 11.27
C LEU A 193 -8.76 -3.99 12.08
N GLU A 194 -9.30 -2.88 11.59
CA GLU A 194 -9.27 -1.58 12.29
C GLU A 194 -10.07 -1.64 13.60
N GLN A 195 -11.28 -2.18 13.57
CA GLN A 195 -12.12 -2.36 14.77
C GLN A 195 -11.48 -3.32 15.77
N GLY A 196 -11.03 -4.49 15.30
CA GLY A 196 -10.39 -5.48 16.16
C GLY A 196 -9.09 -4.96 16.78
N LEU A 197 -8.33 -4.14 16.05
CA LEU A 197 -7.13 -3.50 16.57
C LEU A 197 -7.48 -2.46 17.65
N ALA A 198 -8.52 -1.64 17.44
CA ALA A 198 -8.97 -0.67 18.43
C ALA A 198 -9.41 -1.34 19.74
N GLU A 199 -10.16 -2.45 19.65
CA GLU A 199 -10.57 -3.28 20.79
C GLU A 199 -9.37 -3.90 21.51
N ALA A 200 -8.42 -4.49 20.76
CA ALA A 200 -7.20 -5.07 21.32
C ALA A 200 -6.33 -4.04 22.07
N MET A 201 -6.44 -2.77 21.70
CA MET A 201 -5.71 -1.66 22.31
C MET A 201 -6.51 -0.92 23.40
N GLY A 202 -7.80 -1.23 23.58
CA GLY A 202 -8.69 -0.52 24.50
C GLY A 202 -8.90 0.96 24.15
N ILE A 203 -8.91 1.30 22.85
CA ILE A 203 -9.11 2.67 22.35
C ILE A 203 -10.33 2.75 21.42
N GLU A 204 -10.90 3.94 21.24
CA GLU A 204 -12.08 4.13 20.35
C GLU A 204 -11.74 3.98 18.86
N SER A 205 -10.54 4.38 18.47
CA SER A 205 -10.08 4.35 17.08
C SER A 205 -8.57 4.38 17.03
N VAL A 206 -7.98 3.54 16.19
CA VAL A 206 -6.54 3.59 15.91
C VAL A 206 -6.21 4.90 15.20
N PRO A 207 -5.14 5.63 15.57
CA PRO A 207 -4.81 6.85 14.86
C PRO A 207 -4.36 6.57 13.43
N GLU A 208 -4.81 7.45 12.56
CA GLU A 208 -4.40 7.49 11.16
C GLU A 208 -3.32 8.56 10.97
N VAL A 209 -2.35 8.24 10.13
CA VAL A 209 -1.30 9.16 9.67
C VAL A 209 -1.15 9.05 8.17
N VAL A 210 -0.65 10.12 7.54
CA VAL A 210 -0.23 10.05 6.14
C VAL A 210 0.87 8.99 5.99
N LEU A 211 0.81 8.21 4.92
CA LEU A 211 1.86 7.27 4.56
C LEU A 211 3.16 8.04 4.27
N ASP A 212 4.10 7.98 5.21
CA ASP A 212 5.43 8.57 5.10
C ASP A 212 6.51 7.47 5.05
N GLY A 213 7.60 7.73 4.32
CA GLY A 213 8.71 6.78 4.13
C GLY A 213 8.42 5.59 3.21
N TYR A 214 7.20 5.45 2.70
CA TYR A 214 6.78 4.38 1.79
C TYR A 214 5.89 4.93 0.68
N TYR A 215 5.70 4.15 -0.38
CA TYR A 215 4.71 4.44 -1.43
C TYR A 215 3.86 3.20 -1.75
N ILE A 216 2.64 3.44 -2.24
CA ILE A 216 1.77 2.39 -2.78
C ILE A 216 1.92 2.32 -4.30
N GLY A 217 2.49 1.20 -4.77
CA GLY A 217 2.53 0.88 -6.19
C GLY A 217 1.36 0.00 -6.60
N THR A 218 1.06 -0.04 -7.90
CA THR A 218 0.06 -0.96 -8.47
C THR A 218 0.67 -1.73 -9.64
N HIS A 219 0.64 -3.06 -9.56
CA HIS A 219 1.13 -3.91 -10.65
C HIS A 219 0.17 -3.84 -11.84
N ALA A 220 0.67 -3.42 -13.01
CA ALA A 220 -0.17 -3.15 -14.17
C ALA A 220 -0.91 -4.38 -14.72
N GLY A 221 -0.33 -5.58 -14.59
CA GLY A 221 -0.94 -6.81 -15.12
C GLY A 221 -2.07 -7.37 -14.26
N THR A 222 -1.98 -7.22 -12.93
CA THR A 222 -2.96 -7.79 -11.99
C THR A 222 -3.86 -6.72 -11.35
N GLY A 223 -3.41 -5.46 -11.33
CA GLY A 223 -4.02 -4.38 -10.55
C GLY A 223 -3.83 -4.52 -9.04
N ILE A 224 -3.00 -5.48 -8.59
CA ILE A 224 -2.72 -5.68 -7.16
C ILE A 224 -1.78 -4.57 -6.69
N GLN A 225 -2.10 -4.00 -5.53
CA GLN A 225 -1.25 -3.00 -4.89
C GLN A 225 -0.12 -3.65 -4.10
N TYR A 226 0.96 -2.89 -3.91
CA TYR A 226 2.06 -3.26 -3.04
C TYR A 226 2.58 -2.02 -2.32
N VAL A 227 3.19 -2.22 -1.15
CA VAL A 227 3.92 -1.16 -0.43
C VAL A 227 5.42 -1.36 -0.57
N MET A 228 6.13 -0.28 -0.85
CA MET A 228 7.56 -0.26 -1.07
C MET A 228 8.19 0.95 -0.38
N ARG A 229 9.34 0.77 0.26
CA ARG A 229 10.17 1.88 0.72
C ARG A 229 10.99 2.41 -0.47
N PRO A 230 11.06 3.74 -0.70
CA PRO A 230 11.93 4.28 -1.75
C PRO A 230 13.39 3.84 -1.56
N GLY A 231 14.00 3.28 -2.61
CA GLY A 231 15.34 2.73 -2.60
C GLY A 231 15.41 1.22 -2.35
N ASP A 232 14.31 0.59 -1.91
CA ASP A 232 14.20 -0.87 -1.74
C ASP A 232 13.67 -1.57 -3.00
N GLU A 233 13.52 -0.84 -4.13
CA GLU A 233 13.39 -1.48 -5.43
C GLU A 233 14.53 -2.50 -5.61
N GLY A 234 14.19 -3.73 -6.02
CA GLY A 234 15.17 -4.82 -6.13
C GLY A 234 15.60 -5.46 -4.80
N ARG A 235 15.19 -4.93 -3.64
CA ARG A 235 15.38 -5.54 -2.29
C ARG A 235 14.12 -6.14 -1.70
N GLY A 236 12.96 -5.60 -2.05
CA GLY A 236 11.67 -6.26 -1.88
C GLY A 236 10.62 -5.32 -1.32
N GLY A 237 9.38 -5.53 -1.78
CA GLY A 237 8.19 -4.87 -1.25
C GLY A 237 7.21 -5.88 -0.67
N LYS A 238 6.08 -5.39 -0.17
CA LYS A 238 5.00 -6.24 0.35
C LYS A 238 3.76 -6.12 -0.51
N VAL A 239 3.30 -7.25 -1.03
CA VAL A 239 2.05 -7.35 -1.79
C VAL A 239 0.87 -7.15 -0.85
N LEU A 240 -0.07 -6.30 -1.25
CA LEU A 240 -1.26 -5.98 -0.46
C LEU A 240 -2.47 -6.74 -1.03
N LEU A 241 -2.81 -7.86 -0.41
CA LEU A 241 -4.03 -8.61 -0.71
C LEU A 241 -5.19 -8.02 0.11
N ARG A 242 -5.93 -7.08 -0.47
CA ARG A 242 -6.93 -6.29 0.25
C ARG A 242 -8.29 -6.98 0.36
N ASN A 243 -8.55 -7.94 -0.52
CA ASN A 243 -9.83 -8.62 -0.64
C ASN A 243 -9.69 -9.94 -1.42
N GLU A 244 -10.80 -10.67 -1.56
CA GLU A 244 -10.83 -11.94 -2.28
C GLU A 244 -10.44 -11.82 -3.76
N ALA A 245 -10.76 -10.70 -4.41
CA ALA A 245 -10.42 -10.50 -5.81
C ALA A 245 -8.90 -10.35 -5.99
N ASP A 246 -8.24 -9.60 -5.11
CA ASP A 246 -6.78 -9.45 -5.13
C ASP A 246 -6.09 -10.81 -4.88
N ALA A 247 -6.57 -11.60 -3.91
CA ALA A 247 -6.02 -12.92 -3.67
C ALA A 247 -6.30 -13.93 -4.79
N ALA A 248 -7.47 -13.87 -5.44
CA ALA A 248 -7.77 -14.72 -6.59
C ALA A 248 -6.80 -14.41 -7.75
N LYS A 249 -6.55 -13.13 -8.03
CA LYS A 249 -5.58 -12.69 -9.04
C LYS A 249 -4.15 -13.10 -8.69
N TYR A 250 -3.77 -12.97 -7.41
CA TYR A 250 -2.46 -13.39 -6.92
C TYR A 250 -2.25 -14.90 -7.11
N ASN A 251 -3.22 -15.71 -6.68
CA ASN A 251 -3.16 -17.15 -6.83
C ASN A 251 -3.19 -17.57 -8.31
N ALA A 252 -3.95 -16.90 -9.17
CA ALA A 252 -3.93 -17.16 -10.61
C ALA A 252 -2.54 -16.89 -11.22
N LEU A 253 -1.87 -15.80 -10.81
CA LEU A 253 -0.49 -15.51 -11.24
C LEU A 253 0.49 -16.58 -10.74
N ALA A 254 0.37 -17.01 -9.48
CA ALA A 254 1.19 -18.07 -8.90
C ALA A 254 1.01 -19.41 -9.63
N GLU A 255 -0.23 -19.78 -9.95
CA GLU A 255 -0.54 -20.97 -10.75
C GLU A 255 0.05 -20.87 -12.16
N GLU A 256 0.05 -19.67 -12.77
CA GLU A 256 0.66 -19.51 -14.08
C GLU A 256 2.17 -19.79 -14.02
N TYR A 257 2.88 -19.28 -13.01
CA TYR A 257 4.30 -19.61 -12.79
C TYR A 257 4.53 -21.12 -12.64
N TYR A 258 3.75 -21.77 -11.76
CA TYR A 258 3.87 -23.21 -11.51
C TYR A 258 3.61 -24.05 -12.76
N ASN A 259 2.56 -23.73 -13.52
CA ASN A 259 2.19 -24.52 -14.69
C ASN A 259 3.09 -24.24 -15.90
N ARG A 260 3.56 -23.00 -16.06
CA ARG A 260 4.36 -22.58 -17.23
C ARG A 260 5.81 -23.00 -17.11
N TYR A 261 6.37 -23.05 -15.90
CA TYR A 261 7.78 -23.34 -15.67
C TYR A 261 8.00 -24.56 -14.76
N PRO A 262 7.51 -25.75 -15.12
CA PRO A 262 7.52 -26.94 -14.26
C PRO A 262 8.93 -27.50 -13.96
N ASN A 263 9.97 -27.08 -14.69
CA ASN A 263 11.36 -27.48 -14.40
C ASN A 263 12.09 -26.48 -13.51
N LEU A 264 11.49 -25.31 -13.25
CA LEU A 264 12.03 -24.26 -12.38
C LEU A 264 11.23 -24.15 -11.08
N ILE A 265 9.92 -24.38 -11.14
CA ILE A 265 8.99 -24.18 -10.02
C ILE A 265 8.47 -25.53 -9.56
N ASN A 266 8.84 -25.93 -8.34
CA ASN A 266 8.62 -27.29 -7.83
C ASN A 266 7.35 -27.41 -6.97
N SER A 267 6.73 -26.29 -6.59
CA SER A 267 5.50 -26.27 -5.79
C SER A 267 4.64 -25.02 -6.06
N ARG A 268 3.37 -25.08 -5.64
CA ARG A 268 2.46 -23.93 -5.71
C ARG A 268 2.92 -22.80 -4.78
N GLU A 269 3.51 -23.16 -3.65
CA GLU A 269 4.13 -22.23 -2.71
C GLU A 269 5.31 -21.48 -3.35
N GLU A 270 6.15 -22.16 -4.13
CA GLU A 270 7.21 -21.52 -4.91
C GLU A 270 6.64 -20.62 -6.01
N GLY A 271 5.55 -21.03 -6.67
CA GLY A 271 4.82 -20.17 -7.60
C GLY A 271 4.34 -18.86 -6.98
N ARG A 272 3.89 -18.89 -5.71
CA ARG A 272 3.53 -17.67 -4.96
C ARG A 272 4.73 -16.76 -4.73
N ILE A 273 5.92 -17.31 -4.47
CA ILE A 273 7.14 -16.50 -4.32
C ILE A 273 7.42 -15.70 -5.59
N TRP A 274 7.32 -16.35 -6.75
CA TRP A 274 7.57 -15.67 -8.02
C TRP A 274 6.46 -14.69 -8.42
N ALA A 275 5.20 -15.00 -8.09
CA ALA A 275 4.10 -14.05 -8.26
C ALA A 275 4.31 -12.78 -7.44
N SER A 276 4.80 -12.90 -6.20
CA SER A 276 5.10 -11.74 -5.36
C SER A 276 6.23 -10.91 -5.94
N PHE A 277 7.31 -11.56 -6.38
CA PHE A 277 8.41 -10.89 -7.05
C PHE A 277 7.93 -10.16 -8.31
N GLU A 278 7.08 -10.76 -9.14
CA GLU A 278 6.57 -10.05 -10.31
C GLU A 278 5.77 -8.79 -9.93
N ILE A 279 4.86 -8.90 -8.96
CA ILE A 279 4.01 -7.79 -8.52
C ILE A 279 4.84 -6.61 -8.00
N VAL A 280 5.91 -6.89 -7.24
CA VAL A 280 6.80 -5.85 -6.70
C VAL A 280 7.91 -5.44 -7.68
N GLY A 281 7.83 -5.87 -8.94
CA GLY A 281 8.76 -5.48 -10.00
C GLY A 281 10.11 -6.20 -9.96
N MET A 282 10.21 -7.28 -9.22
CA MET A 282 11.42 -8.08 -9.01
C MET A 282 11.57 -9.25 -9.97
N ALA A 283 10.50 -9.73 -10.58
CA ALA A 283 10.56 -10.78 -11.58
C ALA A 283 9.84 -10.38 -12.86
N GLU A 284 10.23 -10.99 -13.97
CA GLU A 284 9.50 -10.88 -15.22
C GLU A 284 9.54 -12.19 -16.00
N ARG A 285 8.35 -12.65 -16.38
CA ARG A 285 8.17 -13.85 -17.19
C ARG A 285 8.58 -13.61 -18.64
N THR A 286 9.15 -14.64 -19.24
CA THR A 286 9.41 -14.74 -20.67
C THR A 286 8.69 -15.96 -21.24
N GLU A 287 8.80 -16.20 -22.55
CA GLU A 287 8.17 -17.37 -23.16
C GLU A 287 8.71 -18.69 -22.58
N THR A 288 10.03 -18.78 -22.37
CA THR A 288 10.72 -20.02 -22.00
C THR A 288 11.31 -20.02 -20.60
N GLY A 289 11.18 -18.95 -19.82
CA GLY A 289 11.76 -18.83 -18.48
C GLY A 289 11.35 -17.54 -17.79
N PHE A 290 12.15 -17.07 -16.84
CA PHE A 290 11.94 -15.77 -16.19
C PHE A 290 13.25 -15.08 -15.83
N VAL A 291 13.19 -13.75 -15.79
CA VAL A 291 14.27 -12.89 -15.32
C VAL A 291 13.99 -12.50 -13.86
N ARG A 292 15.01 -12.57 -13.01
CA ARG A 292 15.03 -11.97 -11.68
C ARG A 292 15.85 -10.68 -11.71
N ILE A 293 15.28 -9.61 -11.18
CA ILE A 293 15.86 -8.25 -11.16
C ILE A 293 16.00 -7.79 -9.69
N GLY A 294 17.13 -8.09 -9.08
CA GLY A 294 17.47 -7.76 -7.70
C GLY A 294 18.50 -6.62 -7.59
N TYR A 295 18.62 -6.07 -6.39
CA TYR A 295 19.53 -4.98 -6.07
C TYR A 295 21.00 -5.31 -6.37
N ASP A 296 21.42 -6.54 -6.09
CA ASP A 296 22.79 -7.02 -6.24
C ASP A 296 22.95 -8.04 -7.37
N ASN A 297 21.85 -8.51 -7.96
CA ASN A 297 21.86 -9.57 -8.96
C ASN A 297 20.76 -9.38 -10.01
N ILE A 298 21.11 -9.65 -11.28
CA ILE A 298 20.12 -9.99 -12.31
C ILE A 298 20.44 -11.36 -12.85
N SER A 299 19.42 -12.17 -13.06
CA SER A 299 19.59 -13.49 -13.66
C SER A 299 18.44 -13.87 -14.55
N TYR A 300 18.71 -14.73 -15.51
CA TYR A 300 17.70 -15.42 -16.29
C TYR A 300 17.79 -16.92 -16.05
N ASN A 301 16.62 -17.54 -15.90
CA ASN A 301 16.49 -18.98 -15.74
C ASN A 301 15.57 -19.51 -16.84
N ASP A 302 16.12 -20.31 -17.75
CA ASP A 302 15.38 -20.99 -18.80
C ASP A 302 14.80 -22.29 -18.26
N ASN A 303 13.54 -22.54 -18.58
CA ASN A 303 12.81 -23.71 -18.11
C ASN A 303 13.17 -24.98 -18.88
N TYR A 304 13.81 -24.90 -20.05
CA TYR A 304 14.09 -26.07 -20.89
C TYR A 304 15.58 -26.30 -21.13
N ASP A 305 16.36 -25.23 -21.19
CA ASP A 305 17.79 -25.29 -21.50
C ASP A 305 18.63 -24.48 -20.51
N TYR A 306 19.13 -25.16 -19.47
CA TYR A 306 19.96 -24.54 -18.43
C TYR A 306 21.23 -23.86 -18.98
N LYS A 307 21.68 -24.17 -20.20
CA LYS A 307 22.84 -23.51 -20.83
C LYS A 307 22.56 -22.07 -21.24
N LYS A 308 21.27 -21.69 -21.32
CA LYS A 308 20.83 -20.32 -21.55
C LYS A 308 20.76 -19.50 -20.27
N ASN A 309 20.88 -20.13 -19.10
CA ASN A 309 20.87 -19.41 -17.83
C ASN A 309 22.10 -18.51 -17.74
N TRP A 310 21.91 -17.34 -17.18
CA TRP A 310 23.00 -16.41 -16.89
C TRP A 310 22.68 -15.64 -15.63
N SER A 311 23.73 -15.12 -15.01
CA SER A 311 23.63 -14.32 -13.80
C SER A 311 24.72 -13.25 -13.79
N VAL A 312 24.37 -12.04 -13.40
CA VAL A 312 25.27 -10.90 -13.28
C VAL A 312 25.14 -10.30 -11.90
N MET A 313 26.26 -10.10 -11.24
CA MET A 313 26.33 -9.33 -9.99
C MET A 313 26.47 -7.86 -10.30
N LEU A 314 25.69 -7.04 -9.61
CA LEU A 314 25.68 -5.59 -9.72
C LEU A 314 26.39 -4.94 -8.53
N THR A 315 26.99 -3.78 -8.78
CA THR A 315 27.31 -2.87 -7.68
C THR A 315 26.08 -2.05 -7.29
N GLY A 316 26.03 -1.52 -6.07
CA GLY A 316 24.95 -0.62 -5.65
C GLY A 316 24.82 0.63 -6.53
N ASN A 317 25.93 1.12 -7.10
CA ASN A 317 25.91 2.23 -8.06
C ASN A 317 25.27 1.81 -9.38
N THR A 318 25.61 0.63 -9.90
CA THR A 318 24.98 0.08 -11.09
C THR A 318 23.48 -0.12 -10.90
N TRP A 319 23.08 -0.63 -9.73
CA TRP A 319 21.66 -0.77 -9.40
C TRP A 319 20.93 0.57 -9.45
N LYS A 320 21.47 1.61 -8.82
CA LYS A 320 20.83 2.94 -8.82
C LYS A 320 20.59 3.45 -10.24
N LEU A 321 21.62 3.35 -11.10
CA LEU A 321 21.53 3.75 -12.50
C LEU A 321 20.51 2.91 -13.27
N LEU A 322 20.48 1.61 -13.00
CA LEU A 322 19.57 0.68 -13.66
C LEU A 322 18.11 0.92 -13.23
N ASP A 323 17.86 1.10 -11.94
CA ASP A 323 16.52 1.34 -11.39
C ASP A 323 15.91 2.64 -11.97
N GLU A 324 16.70 3.72 -12.00
CA GLU A 324 16.33 4.97 -12.67
C GLU A 324 15.99 4.73 -14.15
N TRP A 325 16.80 3.94 -14.85
CA TRP A 325 16.56 3.62 -16.26
C TRP A 325 15.31 2.75 -16.48
N LEU A 326 15.08 1.74 -15.62
CA LEU A 326 13.96 0.81 -15.71
C LEU A 326 12.61 1.52 -15.51
N LYS A 327 12.54 2.54 -14.65
CA LYS A 327 11.32 3.33 -14.41
C LYS A 327 10.68 3.86 -15.69
N GLU A 328 11.49 4.22 -16.70
CA GLU A 328 11.01 4.75 -17.97
C GLU A 328 11.01 3.71 -19.11
N ASN A 329 11.93 2.73 -19.08
CA ASN A 329 12.22 1.90 -20.26
C ASN A 329 11.73 0.45 -20.15
N ARG A 330 11.37 -0.02 -18.95
CA ARG A 330 11.11 -1.45 -18.68
C ARG A 330 10.06 -2.08 -19.59
N ARG A 331 8.98 -1.35 -19.92
CA ARG A 331 7.89 -1.86 -20.79
C ARG A 331 8.33 -2.08 -22.24
N GLY A 332 9.30 -1.30 -22.72
CA GLY A 332 9.75 -1.33 -24.12
C GLY A 332 10.91 -2.29 -24.38
N MET A 333 11.52 -2.84 -23.33
CA MET A 333 12.62 -3.79 -23.43
C MET A 333 12.20 -5.06 -24.18
N LYS A 334 13.06 -5.49 -25.12
CA LYS A 334 12.93 -6.74 -25.87
C LYS A 334 14.00 -7.72 -25.41
N GLU A 335 13.79 -9.01 -25.70
CA GLU A 335 14.82 -10.05 -25.53
C GLU A 335 15.44 -10.08 -24.14
N LYS A 336 14.59 -9.97 -23.10
CA LYS A 336 15.00 -9.93 -21.69
C LYS A 336 15.71 -11.21 -21.23
N GLN A 337 15.51 -12.31 -21.95
CA GLN A 337 16.19 -13.58 -21.73
C GLN A 337 17.63 -13.60 -22.23
N GLU A 338 18.05 -12.65 -23.07
CA GLU A 338 19.39 -12.62 -23.65
C GLU A 338 20.33 -11.75 -22.79
N LEU A 339 21.50 -12.28 -22.44
CA LEU A 339 22.49 -11.55 -21.64
C LEU A 339 22.95 -10.26 -22.35
N GLU A 340 23.11 -10.29 -23.67
CA GLU A 340 23.57 -9.13 -24.46
C GLU A 340 22.63 -7.93 -24.34
N SER A 341 21.30 -8.16 -24.27
CA SER A 341 20.32 -7.10 -24.04
C SER A 341 20.57 -6.35 -22.73
N TRP A 342 21.02 -7.05 -21.69
CA TRP A 342 21.35 -6.44 -20.40
C TRP A 342 22.72 -5.78 -20.41
N ILE A 343 23.70 -6.37 -21.08
CA ILE A 343 25.04 -5.79 -21.27
C ILE A 343 24.93 -4.44 -21.99
N ASP A 344 24.12 -4.34 -23.05
CA ASP A 344 23.88 -3.09 -23.76
C ASP A 344 23.30 -2.00 -22.83
N ILE A 345 22.38 -2.38 -21.94
CA ILE A 345 21.83 -1.47 -20.94
C ILE A 345 22.92 -1.03 -19.96
N PHE A 346 23.70 -1.97 -19.40
CA PHE A 346 24.77 -1.64 -18.46
C PHE A 346 25.81 -0.71 -19.09
N ASN A 347 26.22 -0.96 -20.34
CA ASN A 347 27.12 -0.08 -21.08
C ASN A 347 26.51 1.31 -21.29
N LYS A 348 25.22 1.37 -21.67
CA LYS A 348 24.51 2.63 -21.90
C LYS A 348 24.40 3.49 -20.65
N ILE A 349 24.14 2.87 -19.49
CA ILE A 349 24.01 3.59 -18.22
C ILE A 349 25.38 3.83 -17.53
N GLY A 350 26.48 3.31 -18.07
CA GLY A 350 27.80 3.39 -17.44
C GLY A 350 27.95 2.49 -16.19
N GLY A 351 27.18 1.40 -16.14
CA GLY A 351 27.16 0.44 -15.05
C GLY A 351 28.31 -0.57 -15.10
N THR A 352 28.71 -1.06 -13.94
CA THR A 352 29.67 -2.16 -13.78
C THR A 352 28.98 -3.43 -13.30
N TYR A 353 29.41 -4.58 -13.81
CA TYR A 353 28.83 -5.87 -13.46
C TYR A 353 29.91 -6.97 -13.50
N LYS A 354 29.59 -8.11 -12.88
CA LYS A 354 30.41 -9.33 -12.95
C LYS A 354 29.53 -10.51 -13.32
N THR A 355 29.83 -11.14 -14.46
CA THR A 355 29.14 -12.38 -14.85
C THR A 355 29.53 -13.54 -13.94
N LEU A 356 28.55 -14.31 -13.52
CA LEU A 356 28.72 -15.61 -12.88
C LEU A 356 28.47 -16.68 -13.94
N VAL A 357 29.45 -17.57 -14.13
CA VAL A 357 29.39 -18.69 -15.10
C VAL A 357 28.51 -19.81 -14.57
#